data_AF-A0A5N7IJR3-F1
#
_entry.id   AF-A0A5N7IJR3-F1
#
_cell.length_a   1.000
_cell.length_b   1.000
_cell.length_c   1.000
_cell.angle_alpha   90.00
_cell.angle_beta   90.00
_cell.angle_gamma   90.00
#
_symmetry.space_group_name_H-M   'P 1'
#
loop_
_entity.id
_entity.type
_entity.pdbx_description
1 polymer ?
#
loop_
_entity_poly.entity_id
_entity_poly.type
_entity_poly.pdbx_seq_one_letter_code
_entity_poly.pdbx_strand_id
1 'polypeptide(L)'
;MTRDANEFSHDIKNDGDTYFSGGYDLLQQIEHIFSYDELEYYEKLGIDFYKEDSIELIKWFSEIWNKIIAGKINIPSYLCLHDDMRSFDLINLRWILNDCKYS
;
A
#
# COMPACT_ATOMS: atom_id res chain seq x y z
N MET A 1 -27.08 26.12 -13.39
CA MET A 1 -26.96 25.65 -12.00
C MET A 1 -26.87 24.14 -12.10
N THR A 2 -25.70 23.50 -12.25
CA THR A 2 -24.46 23.42 -11.44
C THR A 2 -24.62 22.60 -10.16
N ARG A 3 -23.63 21.71 -9.91
CA ARG A 3 -23.22 21.03 -8.66
C ARG A 3 -23.94 19.72 -8.34
N ASP A 4 -23.38 18.69 -7.73
CA ASP A 4 -22.03 18.23 -7.36
C ASP A 4 -22.31 16.82 -6.79
N ALA A 5 -21.66 15.75 -7.24
CA ALA A 5 -21.62 14.48 -6.46
C ALA A 5 -20.26 14.31 -5.77
N ASN A 6 -19.63 15.46 -5.51
CA ASN A 6 -18.56 15.66 -4.56
C ASN A 6 -19.15 16.47 -3.38
N GLU A 7 -20.34 16.11 -2.94
CA GLU A 7 -20.99 16.77 -1.81
C GLU A 7 -20.35 16.26 -0.52
N PHE A 8 -19.33 17.01 -0.11
CA PHE A 8 -18.70 16.99 1.18
C PHE A 8 -19.78 17.38 2.21
N SER A 9 -20.46 16.40 2.78
CA SER A 9 -21.40 16.62 3.88
C SER A 9 -20.62 17.10 5.10
N HIS A 10 -20.53 18.42 5.26
CA HIS A 10 -20.20 19.05 6.53
C HIS A 10 -21.43 18.91 7.44
N ASP A 11 -21.51 17.82 8.19
CA ASP A 11 -22.28 17.83 9.43
C ASP A 11 -21.39 18.38 10.54
N ILE A 12 -21.40 19.71 10.63
CA ILE A 12 -21.17 20.38 11.90
C ILE A 12 -22.43 20.13 12.73
N LYS A 13 -22.36 19.17 13.67
CA LYS A 13 -22.84 19.34 15.05
C LYS A 13 -22.67 18.06 15.86
N ASN A 14 -21.98 18.25 16.99
CA ASN A 14 -22.07 17.48 18.23
C ASN A 14 -21.63 16.01 18.20
N ASP A 15 -20.57 15.78 18.97
CA ASP A 15 -20.48 14.73 19.99
C ASP A 15 -20.78 13.29 19.53
N GLY A 16 -19.72 12.51 19.37
CA GLY A 16 -19.85 11.06 19.22
C GLY A 16 -18.96 10.49 18.13
N ASP A 17 -17.70 10.22 18.50
CA ASP A 17 -17.11 8.90 18.27
C ASP A 17 -17.35 8.28 16.88
N THR A 18 -16.77 8.89 15.84
CA THR A 18 -16.54 8.18 14.58
C THR A 18 -15.15 7.53 14.66
N TYR A 19 -15.10 6.40 15.36
CA TYR A 19 -13.92 5.53 15.38
C TYR A 19 -13.69 4.93 14.00
N PHE A 20 -12.84 5.57 13.20
CA PHE A 20 -12.16 4.90 12.11
C PHE A 20 -11.19 3.89 12.74
N SER A 21 -11.35 2.61 12.38
CA SER A 21 -10.57 1.50 12.94
C SER A 21 -9.07 1.63 12.61
N GLY A 22 -8.33 2.31 13.48
CA GLY A 22 -7.05 1.85 14.02
C GLY A 22 -5.79 1.86 13.16
N GLY A 23 -5.73 2.62 12.06
CA GLY A 23 -4.50 2.69 11.23
C GLY A 23 -4.01 4.08 10.84
N TYR A 24 -4.83 5.12 11.02
CA TYR A 24 -4.53 6.44 10.48
C TYR A 24 -3.36 7.11 11.22
N ASP A 25 -3.33 7.00 12.55
CA ASP A 25 -2.28 7.62 13.38
C ASP A 25 -0.91 6.95 13.25
N LEU A 26 -0.86 5.66 12.87
CA LEU A 26 0.41 4.93 12.81
C LEU A 26 1.23 5.33 11.58
N LEU A 27 0.57 5.60 10.46
CA LEU A 27 1.23 5.99 9.20
C LEU A 27 1.41 7.51 9.06
N GLN A 28 0.54 8.33 9.69
CA GLN A 28 0.74 9.79 9.71
C GLN A 28 1.95 10.25 10.53
N GLN A 29 2.42 9.43 11.47
CA GLN A 29 3.63 9.71 12.26
C GLN A 29 4.93 9.33 11.54
N ILE A 30 4.85 8.69 10.37
CA ILE A 30 5.99 8.53 9.50
C ILE A 30 6.14 9.87 8.77
N GLU A 31 6.86 10.82 9.39
CA GLU A 31 7.47 11.89 8.62
C GLU A 31 8.22 11.22 7.46
N HIS A 32 8.03 11.72 6.24
CA HIS A 32 8.81 11.28 5.09
C HIS A 32 10.29 11.61 5.39
N ILE A 33 11.04 10.68 5.97
CA ILE A 33 12.48 10.79 6.22
C ILE A 33 13.18 10.51 4.88
N PHE A 34 12.97 11.39 3.90
CA PHE A 34 13.80 11.40 2.71
C PHE A 34 14.18 12.84 2.46
N SER A 35 15.44 13.18 2.73
CA SER A 35 16.01 14.38 2.12
C SER A 35 16.25 14.07 0.65
N TYR A 36 16.10 15.06 -0.23
CA TYR A 36 16.44 14.92 -1.65
C TYR A 36 17.89 14.43 -1.86
N ASP A 37 18.78 14.67 -0.88
CA ASP A 37 20.19 14.26 -0.92
C ASP A 37 20.36 12.72 -0.88
N GLU A 38 19.43 11.99 -0.24
CA GLU A 38 19.52 10.53 -0.12
C GLU A 38 19.17 9.80 -1.43
N LEU A 39 18.16 10.28 -2.17
CA LEU A 39 17.80 9.72 -3.47
C LEU A 39 18.94 9.89 -4.48
N GLU A 40 19.54 11.08 -4.53
CA GLU A 40 20.70 11.35 -5.40
C GLU A 40 21.91 10.47 -5.01
N TYR A 41 22.07 10.16 -3.73
CA TYR A 41 23.11 9.24 -3.25
C TYR A 41 22.89 7.81 -3.77
N TYR A 42 21.67 7.28 -3.71
CA TYR A 42 21.36 5.95 -4.26
C TYR A 42 21.54 5.90 -5.78
N GLU A 43 21.13 6.94 -6.51
CA GLU A 43 21.35 7.05 -7.96
C GLU A 43 22.84 7.03 -8.31
N LYS A 44 23.68 7.75 -7.56
CA LYS A 44 25.15 7.74 -7.75
C LYS A 44 25.77 6.36 -7.54
N LEU A 45 25.17 5.53 -6.68
CA LEU A 45 25.59 4.15 -6.45
C LEU A 45 25.02 3.18 -7.50
N GLY A 46 24.17 3.65 -8.42
CA GLY A 46 23.48 2.81 -9.40
C GLY A 46 22.38 1.94 -8.79
N ILE A 47 21.87 2.32 -7.61
CA ILE A 47 20.80 1.61 -6.89
C ILE A 47 19.47 2.23 -7.28
N ASP A 48 18.57 1.41 -7.80
CA ASP A 48 17.17 1.77 -8.01
C ASP A 48 16.43 1.61 -6.68
N PHE A 49 16.43 2.67 -5.87
CA PHE A 49 15.86 2.68 -4.53
C PHE A 49 14.40 2.22 -4.52
N TYR A 50 13.57 2.76 -5.40
CA TYR A 50 12.15 2.41 -5.47
C TYR A 50 11.93 0.93 -5.76
N LYS A 51 12.75 0.36 -6.64
CA LYS A 51 12.72 -1.07 -6.92
C LYS A 51 13.16 -1.90 -5.72
N GLU A 52 14.25 -1.54 -5.04
CA GLU A 52 14.70 -2.30 -3.87
C GLU A 52 13.71 -2.20 -2.70
N ASP A 53 13.20 -1.00 -2.42
CA ASP A 53 12.18 -0.75 -1.39
C ASP A 53 10.91 -1.55 -1.66
N SER A 54 10.44 -1.56 -2.92
CA SER A 54 9.28 -2.35 -3.34
C SER A 54 9.47 -3.85 -3.06
N ILE A 55 10.66 -4.38 -3.30
CA ILE A 55 10.98 -5.80 -3.08
C ILE A 55 10.95 -6.10 -1.58
N GLU A 56 11.55 -5.24 -0.77
CA GLU A 56 11.66 -5.48 0.67
C GLU A 56 10.30 -5.37 1.37
N LEU A 57 9.48 -4.39 0.98
CA LEU A 57 8.11 -4.23 1.49
C LEU A 57 7.24 -5.45 1.15
N ILE A 58 7.36 -5.97 -0.07
CA ILE A 58 6.62 -7.17 -0.51
C ILE A 58 7.07 -8.41 0.25
N LYS A 59 8.38 -8.60 0.46
CA LYS A 59 8.88 -9.72 1.27
C LYS A 59 8.32 -9.66 2.68
N TRP A 60 8.48 -8.52 3.35
CA TRP A 60 8.00 -8.31 4.71
C TRP A 60 6.51 -8.61 4.84
N PHE A 61 5.69 -8.06 3.95
CA PHE A 61 4.25 -8.32 3.98
C PHE A 61 3.92 -9.79 3.69
N SER A 62 4.59 -10.41 2.72
CA SER A 62 4.35 -11.81 2.35
C SER A 62 4.69 -12.76 3.50
N GLU A 63 5.75 -12.49 4.25
CA GLU A 63 6.11 -13.27 5.44
C GLU A 63 5.01 -13.21 6.51
N ILE A 64 4.49 -12.01 6.79
CA ILE A 64 3.40 -11.82 7.74
C ILE A 64 2.12 -12.51 7.25
N TRP A 65 1.79 -12.32 5.97
CA TRP A 65 0.63 -12.94 5.34
C TRP A 65 0.67 -14.47 5.46
N ASN A 66 1.81 -15.07 5.12
CA ASN A 66 2.02 -16.52 5.19
C ASN A 66 1.93 -17.05 6.62
N LYS A 67 2.46 -16.29 7.59
CA LYS A 67 2.46 -16.68 9.00
C LYS A 67 1.07 -16.62 9.64
N ILE A 68 0.24 -15.64 9.27
CA ILE A 68 -1.00 -15.32 10.00
C ILE A 68 -2.27 -15.73 9.24
N ILE A 69 -2.29 -15.48 7.92
CA ILE A 69 -3.52 -15.48 7.12
C ILE A 69 -3.57 -16.67 6.14
N ALA A 70 -2.48 -16.98 5.44
CA ALA A 70 -2.49 -17.91 4.31
C ALA A 70 -3.03 -19.32 4.67
N GLY A 71 -2.74 -19.82 5.87
CA GLY A 71 -3.26 -21.11 6.36
C GLY A 71 -4.72 -21.08 6.82
N LYS A 72 -5.32 -19.89 6.98
CA LYS A 72 -6.69 -19.70 7.50
C LYS A 72 -7.69 -19.36 6.40
N ILE A 73 -7.23 -18.66 5.35
CA ILE A 73 -8.08 -18.16 4.29
C ILE A 73 -7.50 -18.60 2.95
N ASN A 74 -8.20 -19.51 2.27
CA ASN A 74 -7.84 -19.98 0.94
C ASN A 74 -8.57 -19.16 -0.13
N ILE A 75 -8.20 -17.89 -0.29
CA ILE A 75 -8.73 -17.01 -1.34
C ILE A 75 -7.58 -16.40 -2.15
N PRO A 76 -7.77 -16.18 -3.47
CA PRO A 76 -6.85 -15.38 -4.27
C PRO A 76 -6.55 -14.05 -3.59
N SER A 77 -5.26 -13.79 -3.35
CA SER A 77 -4.79 -12.63 -2.59
C SER A 77 -3.60 -12.00 -3.30
N TYR A 78 -3.67 -10.70 -3.51
CA TYR A 78 -2.70 -9.95 -4.30
C TYR A 78 -2.28 -8.68 -3.58
N LEU A 79 -0.98 -8.40 -3.55
CA LEU A 79 -0.42 -7.14 -3.06
C LEU A 79 -0.09 -6.23 -4.25
N CYS A 80 -0.58 -4.99 -4.21
CA CYS A 80 -0.41 -4.01 -5.28
C CYS A 80 0.32 -2.79 -4.72
N LEU A 81 1.29 -2.27 -5.48
CA LEU A 81 1.85 -0.95 -5.21
C LEU A 81 1.07 0.08 -6.01
N HIS A 82 0.88 1.27 -5.42
CA HIS A 82 0.18 2.36 -6.12
C HIS A 82 0.89 2.65 -7.44
N ASP A 83 0.12 2.82 -8.51
CA ASP A 83 0.58 3.06 -9.89
C ASP A 83 1.42 1.95 -10.55
N ASP A 84 1.60 0.75 -9.96
CA ASP A 84 2.21 -0.39 -10.66
C ASP A 84 1.15 -1.15 -11.49
N MET A 85 1.53 -1.51 -12.72
CA MET A 85 0.73 -2.33 -13.65
C MET A 85 0.75 -3.82 -13.29
N ARG A 86 1.54 -4.19 -12.28
CA ARG A 86 1.68 -5.55 -11.78
C ARG A 86 1.20 -5.66 -10.34
N SER A 87 1.00 -6.90 -9.91
CA SER A 87 0.77 -7.22 -8.51
C SER A 87 1.49 -8.49 -8.13
N PHE A 88 1.80 -8.58 -6.85
CA PHE A 88 2.42 -9.76 -6.29
C PHE A 88 1.34 -10.74 -5.83
N ASP A 89 1.32 -11.92 -6.44
CA ASP A 89 0.49 -13.04 -6.06
C ASP A 89 1.01 -13.62 -4.74
N LEU A 90 0.24 -13.47 -3.67
CA LEU A 90 0.61 -13.91 -2.32
C LEU A 90 0.48 -15.43 -2.14
N ILE A 91 -0.16 -16.12 -3.08
CA ILE A 91 -0.31 -17.59 -3.06
C ILE A 91 0.88 -18.23 -3.79
N ASN A 92 1.13 -17.79 -5.01
CA ASN A 92 2.17 -18.38 -5.87
C ASN A 92 3.53 -17.67 -5.74
N LEU A 93 3.61 -16.60 -4.94
CA LEU A 93 4.81 -15.81 -4.66
C LEU A 93 5.50 -15.31 -5.93
N ARG A 94 4.71 -14.75 -6.86
CA ARG A 94 5.20 -14.25 -8.15
C ARG A 94 4.51 -12.96 -8.57
N TRP A 95 5.22 -12.17 -9.37
CA TRP A 95 4.63 -11.02 -10.04
C TRP A 95 3.71 -11.45 -11.19
N ILE A 96 2.54 -10.85 -11.26
CA ILE A 96 1.59 -11.00 -12.37
C ILE A 96 1.16 -9.62 -12.87
N LEU A 97 0.79 -9.52 -14.15
CA LEU A 97 0.14 -8.32 -14.68
C LEU A 97 -1.26 -8.20 -14.09
N ASN A 98 -1.72 -6.96 -13.86
CA ASN A 98 -3.04 -6.70 -13.32
C ASN A 98 -4.16 -7.31 -14.18
N ASP A 99 -3.99 -7.29 -15.50
CA ASP A 99 -4.93 -7.88 -16.46
C ASP A 99 -5.08 -9.40 -16.30
N CYS A 100 -4.08 -10.08 -15.74
CA CYS A 100 -4.08 -11.53 -15.52
C CYS A 100 -4.71 -11.95 -14.19
N LYS A 101 -5.13 -11.02 -13.32
CA LYS A 101 -5.68 -11.34 -11.99
C LYS A 101 -6.99 -12.12 -12.02
N TYR A 102 -7.77 -11.95 -13.09
CA TYR A 102 -9.13 -12.47 -13.24
C TYR A 102 -9.28 -13.44 -14.42
N SER A 103 -8.18 -13.85 -15.05
CA SER A 103 -8.16 -14.87 -16.12
C SER A 103 -8.11 -16.28 -15.52
#